data_AF-A0A6C7EE64-F1
#
_entry.id   AF-A0A6C7EE64-F1
#
_cell.length_a   1.000
_cell.length_b   1.000
_cell.length_c   1.000
_cell.angle_alpha   90.00
_cell.angle_beta   90.00
_cell.angle_gamma   90.00
#
_symmetry.space_group_name_H-M   'P 1'
#
loop_
_entity.id
_entity.type
_entity.pdbx_description
1 polymer ?
#
loop_
_entity_poly.entity_id
_entity_poly.type
_entity_poly.pdbx_seq_one_letter_code
_entity_poly.pdbx_strand_id
1 'polypeptide(L)'
;MDLITIVFAVVAALGVFVIAAVTIGREAHRLDAVAPRAVYALDEAVDFVCDRLPVESQARLTPGEVEQLLAFHMQWLHSQGLQPDKVVDRPQDITDTVVVTEDSLTAYLIGESERNDVDLLDDVDAVNVVEAHLQYFEAIGAVGPQAPLDDVIDD
;
A
#
# COMPACT_ATOMS: atom_id res chain seq x y z
N MET A 1 -52.39 -20.77 -23.76
CA MET A 1 -51.75 -20.99 -22.44
C MET A 1 -52.77 -20.62 -21.39
N ASP A 2 -53.04 -21.50 -20.43
CA ASP A 2 -53.97 -21.19 -19.35
C ASP A 2 -53.39 -20.12 -18.43
N LEU A 3 -54.27 -19.28 -17.87
CA LEU A 3 -53.91 -18.22 -16.92
C LEU A 3 -53.04 -18.76 -15.77
N ILE A 4 -53.35 -19.96 -15.30
CA ILE A 4 -52.62 -20.67 -14.25
C ILE A 4 -51.17 -20.93 -14.69
N THR A 5 -50.95 -21.38 -15.93
CA THR A 5 -49.61 -21.61 -16.49
C THR A 5 -48.80 -20.30 -16.54
N ILE A 6 -49.43 -19.19 -16.92
CA ILE A 6 -48.77 -17.88 -16.98
C ILE A 6 -48.35 -17.43 -15.57
N VAL A 7 -49.22 -17.59 -14.57
CA VAL A 7 -48.90 -17.23 -13.18
C VAL A 7 -47.72 -18.04 -12.67
N PHE A 8 -47.71 -19.36 -12.87
CA PHE A 8 -46.59 -20.21 -12.46
C PHE A 8 -45.29 -19.87 -13.18
N ALA A 9 -45.35 -19.54 -14.49
CA ALA A 9 -44.18 -19.11 -15.23
C ALA A 9 -43.59 -17.80 -14.69
N VAL A 10 -44.44 -16.83 -14.36
CA VAL A 10 -44.00 -15.55 -13.76
C VAL A 10 -43.39 -15.77 -12.38
N VAL A 11 -44.03 -16.58 -11.53
CA VAL A 11 -43.51 -16.90 -10.19
C VAL A 11 -42.17 -17.63 -10.27
N ALA A 12 -42.03 -18.60 -11.18
CA ALA A 12 -40.78 -19.32 -11.40
C ALA A 12 -39.67 -18.37 -11.90
N ALA A 13 -39.98 -17.50 -12.86
CA ALA A 13 -39.03 -16.51 -13.38
C ALA A 13 -38.55 -15.54 -12.29
N LEU A 14 -39.47 -15.03 -11.48
CA LEU A 14 -39.15 -14.16 -10.33
C LEU A 14 -38.31 -14.90 -9.29
N GLY A 15 -38.65 -16.15 -8.96
CA GLY A 15 -37.89 -16.96 -8.02
C GLY A 15 -36.45 -17.19 -8.48
N VAL A 16 -36.25 -17.56 -9.75
CA VAL A 16 -34.91 -17.72 -10.34
C VAL A 16 -34.14 -16.40 -10.34
N PHE A 17 -34.79 -15.30 -10.71
CA PHE A 17 -34.17 -13.98 -10.70
C PHE A 17 -33.69 -13.58 -9.29
N VAL A 18 -34.53 -13.76 -8.26
CA VAL A 18 -34.17 -13.44 -6.87
C VAL A 18 -32.98 -14.29 -6.40
N ILE A 19 -33.00 -15.59 -6.66
CA ILE A 19 -31.89 -16.49 -6.28
C ILE A 19 -30.59 -16.07 -6.97
N ALA A 20 -30.65 -15.75 -8.26
CA ALA A 20 -29.50 -15.28 -9.03
C ALA A 20 -28.97 -13.95 -8.48
N ALA A 21 -29.86 -12.97 -8.26
CA ALA A 21 -29.50 -11.65 -7.73
C ALA A 21 -28.85 -11.73 -6.34
N VAL A 22 -29.37 -12.56 -5.43
CA VAL A 22 -28.79 -12.75 -4.10
C VAL A 22 -27.42 -13.42 -4.18
N THR A 23 -27.28 -14.44 -5.02
CA THR A 23 -26.01 -15.19 -5.13
C THR A 23 -24.92 -14.31 -5.73
N ILE A 24 -25.22 -13.62 -6.84
CA ILE A 24 -24.28 -12.71 -7.50
C ILE A 24 -24.02 -11.50 -6.63
N GLY A 25 -25.04 -10.89 -6.02
CA GLY A 25 -24.89 -9.72 -5.16
C GLY A 25 -24.02 -10.02 -3.93
N ARG A 26 -24.18 -11.20 -3.32
CA ARG A 26 -23.35 -11.63 -2.19
C ARG A 26 -21.89 -11.85 -2.61
N GLU A 27 -21.66 -12.40 -3.79
CA GLU A 27 -20.32 -12.66 -4.32
C GLU A 27 -19.63 -11.38 -4.78
N ALA A 28 -20.36 -10.50 -5.48
CA ALA A 28 -19.89 -9.18 -5.88
C ALA A 28 -19.54 -8.33 -4.67
N HIS A 29 -20.38 -8.30 -3.63
CA HIS A 29 -20.06 -7.56 -2.40
C HIS A 29 -18.84 -8.14 -1.66
N ARG A 30 -18.61 -9.46 -1.75
CA ARG A 30 -17.40 -10.09 -1.19
C ARG A 30 -16.15 -9.69 -1.98
N LEU A 31 -16.25 -9.59 -3.30
CA LEU A 31 -15.14 -9.22 -4.18
C LEU A 31 -14.86 -7.72 -4.19
N ASP A 32 -15.90 -6.87 -4.04
CA ASP A 32 -15.75 -5.43 -3.85
C ASP A 32 -15.03 -5.10 -2.53
N ALA A 33 -15.11 -6.00 -1.53
CA ALA A 33 -14.34 -5.91 -0.30
C ALA A 33 -12.86 -6.35 -0.47
N VAL A 34 -12.49 -6.94 -1.60
CA VAL A 34 -11.10 -7.25 -1.94
C VAL A 34 -10.55 -6.07 -2.72
N ALA A 35 -9.99 -5.09 -2.00
CA ALA A 35 -9.25 -3.99 -2.62
C ALA A 35 -8.21 -4.55 -3.62
N PRO A 36 -7.95 -3.85 -4.74
CA PRO A 36 -6.85 -4.19 -5.64
C PRO A 36 -5.58 -4.45 -4.83
N ARG A 37 -4.96 -5.61 -5.05
CA ARG A 37 -3.77 -6.02 -4.31
C ARG A 37 -2.66 -4.99 -4.56
N ALA A 38 -2.31 -4.21 -3.54
CA ALA A 38 -1.11 -3.39 -3.54
C ALA A 38 0.11 -4.32 -3.49
N VAL A 39 0.54 -4.85 -4.64
CA VAL A 39 1.76 -5.64 -4.72
C VAL A 39 2.91 -4.67 -4.88
N TYR A 40 3.75 -4.58 -3.86
CA TYR A 40 5.00 -3.84 -3.94
C TYR A 40 5.92 -4.47 -4.99
N ALA A 41 6.33 -3.70 -5.98
CA ALA A 41 7.35 -4.10 -6.96
C ALA A 41 8.51 -3.09 -6.89
N LEU A 42 9.70 -3.56 -6.48
CA LEU A 42 10.86 -2.70 -6.28
C LEU A 42 11.24 -1.95 -7.56
N ASP A 43 11.27 -2.63 -8.71
CA ASP A 43 11.61 -2.00 -10.00
C ASP A 43 10.64 -0.87 -10.36
N GLU A 44 9.33 -1.08 -10.13
CA GLU A 44 8.30 -0.06 -10.37
C GLU A 44 8.43 1.11 -9.39
N ALA A 45 8.75 0.81 -8.13
CA ALA A 45 8.97 1.83 -7.10
C ALA A 45 10.18 2.72 -7.44
N VAL A 46 11.27 2.13 -7.96
CA VAL A 46 12.46 2.88 -8.41
C VAL A 46 12.10 3.82 -9.54
N ASP A 47 11.44 3.33 -10.59
CA ASP A 47 10.99 4.16 -11.71
C ASP A 47 10.08 5.30 -11.22
N PHE A 48 9.10 4.98 -10.37
CA PHE A 48 8.16 5.95 -9.82
C PHE A 48 8.84 7.06 -9.00
N VAL A 49 9.82 6.69 -8.16
CA VAL A 49 10.57 7.60 -7.30
C VAL A 49 11.50 8.46 -8.14
N CYS A 50 12.27 7.87 -9.05
CA CYS A 50 13.16 8.61 -9.95
C CYS A 50 12.40 9.69 -10.76
N ASP A 51 11.18 9.38 -11.22
CA ASP A 51 10.32 10.32 -11.96
C ASP A 51 9.83 11.52 -11.11
N ARG A 52 9.84 11.40 -9.78
CA ARG A 52 9.26 12.39 -8.84
C ARG A 52 10.28 13.10 -7.97
N LEU A 53 11.52 12.66 -7.95
CA LEU A 53 12.59 13.33 -7.21
C LEU A 53 12.79 14.77 -7.71
N PRO A 54 13.13 15.72 -6.83
CA PRO A 54 13.59 17.05 -7.25
C PRO A 54 14.82 16.95 -8.15
N VAL A 55 14.97 17.91 -9.08
CA VAL A 55 16.09 17.93 -10.06
C VAL A 55 17.46 17.86 -9.39
N GLU A 56 17.59 18.49 -8.22
CA GLU A 56 18.81 18.49 -7.42
C GLU A 56 19.18 17.08 -6.95
N SER A 57 18.23 16.32 -6.42
CA SER A 57 18.41 14.92 -6.01
C SER A 57 18.63 14.00 -7.20
N GLN A 58 17.90 14.17 -8.30
CA GLN A 58 18.11 13.39 -9.54
C GLN A 58 19.50 13.56 -10.14
N ALA A 59 20.12 14.75 -9.97
CA ALA A 59 21.46 15.01 -10.46
C ALA A 59 22.56 14.33 -9.62
N ARG A 60 22.23 13.93 -8.38
CA ARG A 60 23.15 13.34 -7.42
C ARG A 60 22.99 11.83 -7.27
N LEU A 61 21.75 11.34 -7.31
CA LEU A 61 21.43 9.93 -7.10
C LEU A 61 21.25 9.20 -8.43
N THR A 62 21.91 8.05 -8.53
CA THR A 62 21.66 7.08 -9.61
C THR A 62 20.46 6.19 -9.29
N PRO A 63 19.79 5.60 -10.30
CA PRO A 63 18.68 4.68 -10.06
C PRO A 63 19.05 3.48 -9.17
N GLY A 64 20.28 2.98 -9.26
CA GLY A 64 20.75 1.87 -8.41
C GLY A 64 21.00 2.29 -6.95
N GLU A 65 21.32 3.56 -6.69
CA GLU A 65 21.37 4.09 -5.33
C GLU A 65 19.96 4.30 -4.78
N VAL A 66 19.02 4.78 -5.60
CA VAL A 66 17.60 4.85 -5.24
C VAL A 66 17.09 3.46 -4.87
N GLU A 67 17.33 2.43 -5.69
CA GLU A 67 16.95 1.04 -5.42
C GLU A 67 17.46 0.56 -4.04
N GLN A 68 18.72 0.83 -3.71
CA GLN A 68 19.29 0.49 -2.41
C GLN A 68 18.62 1.25 -1.26
N LEU A 69 18.37 2.55 -1.42
CA LEU A 69 17.64 3.34 -0.42
C LEU A 69 16.22 2.82 -0.20
N LEU A 70 15.51 2.42 -1.27
CA LEU A 70 14.19 1.81 -1.15
C LEU A 70 14.26 0.48 -0.40
N ALA A 71 15.28 -0.34 -0.68
CA ALA A 71 15.51 -1.61 0.04
C ALA A 71 15.82 -1.38 1.52
N PHE A 72 16.63 -0.38 1.88
CA PHE A 72 16.90 -0.01 3.27
C PHE A 72 15.64 0.49 3.98
N HIS A 73 14.84 1.31 3.31
CA HIS A 73 13.56 1.76 3.87
C HIS A 73 12.62 0.57 4.11
N MET A 74 12.55 -0.40 3.19
CA MET A 74 11.77 -1.62 3.41
C MET A 74 12.31 -2.45 4.59
N GLN A 75 13.63 -2.61 4.70
CA GLN A 75 14.23 -3.32 5.84
C GLN A 75 13.92 -2.63 7.17
N TRP A 76 13.93 -1.30 7.18
CA TRP A 76 13.57 -0.52 8.36
C TRP A 76 12.09 -0.70 8.73
N LEU A 77 11.17 -0.58 7.76
CA LEU A 77 9.74 -0.82 8.00
C LEU A 77 9.48 -2.23 8.55
N HIS A 78 10.19 -3.24 8.04
CA HIS A 78 10.14 -4.60 8.58
C HIS A 78 10.64 -4.65 10.03
N SER A 79 11.73 -3.95 10.37
CA SER A 79 12.25 -3.88 11.74
C SER A 79 11.28 -3.22 12.73
N GLN A 80 10.45 -2.29 12.25
CA GLN A 80 9.39 -1.63 13.03
C GLN A 80 8.10 -2.47 13.09
N GLY A 81 8.07 -3.65 12.47
CA GLY A 81 6.88 -4.50 12.41
C GLY A 81 5.79 -4.00 11.44
N LEU A 82 6.11 -3.02 10.59
CA LEU A 82 5.17 -2.42 9.64
C LEU A 82 5.02 -3.23 8.34
N GLN A 83 5.75 -4.33 8.21
CA GLN A 83 5.60 -5.26 7.09
C GLN A 83 5.13 -6.63 7.58
N PRO A 84 4.12 -7.22 6.91
CA PRO A 84 3.70 -8.57 7.23
C PRO A 84 4.79 -9.58 6.84
N ASP A 85 5.14 -10.50 7.76
CA ASP A 85 6.11 -11.58 7.52
C ASP A 85 5.74 -12.47 6.32
N LYS A 86 4.44 -12.52 5.98
CA LYS A 86 3.91 -13.31 4.87
C LYS A 86 2.80 -12.55 4.18
N VAL A 87 2.85 -12.55 2.84
CA VAL A 87 1.73 -12.11 2.00
C VAL A 87 0.62 -13.16 2.12
N VAL A 88 -0.31 -12.93 3.04
CA VAL A 88 -1.49 -13.77 3.24
C VAL A 88 -2.75 -12.92 3.09
N ASP A 89 -3.77 -13.48 2.44
CA ASP A 89 -5.10 -12.87 2.39
C ASP A 89 -5.70 -12.92 3.81
N ARG A 90 -5.47 -11.86 4.59
CA ARG A 90 -6.00 -11.70 5.94
C ARG A 90 -6.65 -10.32 6.09
N PRO A 91 -7.82 -10.22 6.73
CA PRO A 91 -8.33 -8.93 7.20
C PRO A 91 -7.24 -8.21 8.00
N GLN A 92 -7.04 -6.92 7.73
CA GLN A 92 -6.18 -6.07 8.56
C GLN A 92 -6.69 -6.13 10.00
N ASP A 93 -5.85 -6.59 10.92
CA ASP A 93 -6.14 -6.69 12.36
C ASP A 93 -5.09 -5.85 13.10
N ILE A 94 -5.15 -4.52 12.87
CA ILE A 94 -4.24 -3.55 13.48
C ILE A 94 -4.70 -3.37 14.93
N THR A 95 -4.04 -4.08 15.86
CA THR A 95 -4.35 -4.00 17.28
C THR A 95 -3.46 -2.99 18.02
N ASP A 96 -2.27 -2.72 17.49
CA ASP A 96 -1.24 -1.88 18.10
C ASP A 96 -0.92 -0.67 17.20
N THR A 97 -0.95 0.53 17.77
CA THR A 97 -0.52 1.75 17.09
C THR A 97 1.01 1.86 17.18
N VAL A 98 1.69 1.87 16.03
CA VAL A 98 3.14 2.08 15.95
C VAL A 98 3.40 3.50 15.45
N VAL A 99 3.95 4.35 16.33
CA VAL A 99 4.39 5.70 15.98
C VAL A 99 5.88 5.69 15.71
N VAL A 100 6.29 6.19 14.54
CA VAL A 100 7.71 6.28 14.18
C VAL A 100 8.06 7.69 13.74
N THR A 101 9.24 8.16 14.13
CA THR A 101 9.72 9.50 13.82
C THR A 101 10.59 9.52 12.57
N GLU A 102 10.43 10.57 11.76
CA GLU A 102 11.23 10.80 10.56
C GLU A 102 12.73 10.83 10.86
N ASP A 103 13.14 11.48 11.96
CA ASP A 103 14.55 11.56 12.39
C ASP A 103 15.21 10.18 12.55
N SER A 104 14.46 9.19 13.06
CA SER A 104 14.98 7.83 13.28
C SER A 104 15.16 7.08 11.96
N LEU A 105 14.30 7.32 10.98
CA LEU A 105 14.41 6.76 9.64
C LEU A 105 15.58 7.38 8.89
N THR A 106 15.69 8.71 8.89
CA THR A 106 16.78 9.44 8.23
C THR A 106 18.14 9.01 8.78
N ALA A 107 18.29 8.96 10.10
CA ALA A 107 19.53 8.48 10.73
C ALA A 107 19.86 7.01 10.37
N TYR A 108 18.84 6.15 10.27
CA TYR A 108 19.03 4.77 9.83
C TYR A 108 19.50 4.69 8.37
N LEU A 109 18.87 5.44 7.46
CA LEU A 109 19.21 5.44 6.04
C LEU A 109 20.64 5.95 5.81
N ILE A 110 21.04 7.04 6.47
CA ILE A 110 22.42 7.54 6.43
C ILE A 110 23.39 6.44 6.88
N GLY A 111 23.09 5.80 8.02
CA GLY A 111 23.94 4.74 8.58
C GLY A 111 24.05 3.49 7.70
N GLU A 112 23.00 3.11 6.96
CA GLU A 112 23.07 2.00 6.01
C GLU A 112 23.73 2.39 4.69
N SER A 113 23.53 3.61 4.20
CA SER A 113 24.18 4.10 2.99
C SER A 113 25.70 4.17 3.15
N GLU A 114 26.21 4.63 4.29
CA GLU A 114 27.64 4.61 4.60
C GLU A 114 28.22 3.18 4.60
N ARG A 115 27.44 2.18 5.05
CA ARG A 115 27.88 0.77 5.11
C ARG A 115 27.91 0.09 3.75
N ASN A 116 27.14 0.59 2.79
CA ASN A 116 26.94 -0.01 1.48
C ASN A 116 27.50 0.86 0.34
N ASP A 117 28.36 1.83 0.66
CA ASP A 117 29.02 2.73 -0.30
C ASP A 117 28.03 3.50 -1.21
N VAL A 118 26.85 3.88 -0.66
CA VAL A 118 25.89 4.77 -1.33
C VAL A 118 26.23 6.21 -0.94
N ASP A 119 26.58 7.04 -1.92
CA ASP A 119 27.03 8.42 -1.70
C ASP A 119 25.82 9.35 -1.48
N LEU A 120 25.22 9.24 -0.29
CA LEU A 120 24.17 10.16 0.16
C LEU A 120 24.82 11.49 0.54
N LEU A 121 24.86 12.41 -0.43
CA LEU A 121 25.55 13.69 -0.29
C LEU A 121 24.84 14.67 0.66
N ASP A 122 23.53 14.48 0.92
CA ASP A 122 22.73 15.34 1.78
C ASP A 122 21.56 14.55 2.41
N ASP A 123 21.27 14.79 3.69
CA ASP A 123 20.11 14.24 4.41
C ASP A 123 18.79 14.60 3.71
N VAL A 124 18.77 15.75 3.02
CA VAL A 124 17.63 16.18 2.18
C VAL A 124 17.31 15.18 1.07
N ASP A 125 18.32 14.50 0.50
CA ASP A 125 18.09 13.51 -0.55
C ASP A 125 17.41 12.26 0.02
N ALA A 126 17.77 11.84 1.24
CA ALA A 126 17.11 10.74 1.92
C ALA A 126 15.63 11.06 2.18
N VAL A 127 15.33 12.29 2.64
CA VAL A 127 13.95 12.76 2.85
C VAL A 127 13.18 12.75 1.53
N ASN A 128 13.73 13.33 0.46
CA ASN A 128 13.07 13.37 -0.85
C ASN A 128 12.77 11.96 -1.39
N VAL A 129 13.69 11.00 -1.23
CA VAL A 129 13.50 9.61 -1.63
C VAL A 129 12.40 8.94 -0.79
N VAL A 130 12.41 9.14 0.53
CA VAL A 130 11.39 8.58 1.43
C VAL A 130 10.01 9.15 1.10
N GLU A 131 9.89 10.47 0.94
CA GLU A 131 8.62 11.11 0.58
C GLU A 131 8.06 10.58 -0.73
N ALA A 132 8.90 10.46 -1.76
CA ALA A 132 8.50 9.89 -3.05
C ALA A 132 8.12 8.40 -2.91
N HIS A 133 8.80 7.63 -2.05
CA HIS A 133 8.47 6.23 -1.79
C HIS A 133 7.12 6.08 -1.06
N LEU A 134 6.81 6.97 -0.12
CA LEU A 134 5.50 7.01 0.54
C LEU A 134 4.38 7.35 -0.45
N GLN A 135 4.63 8.26 -1.41
CA GLN A 135 3.69 8.54 -2.50
C GLN A 135 3.46 7.31 -3.38
N TYR A 136 4.48 6.46 -3.61
CA TYR A 136 4.29 5.19 -4.30
C TYR A 136 3.38 4.25 -3.49
N PHE A 137 3.60 4.13 -2.18
CA PHE A 137 2.72 3.32 -1.33
C PHE A 137 1.27 3.82 -1.33
N GLU A 138 1.05 5.13 -1.32
CA GLU A 138 -0.28 5.73 -1.49
C GLU A 138 -0.88 5.38 -2.85
N ALA A 139 -0.10 5.51 -3.94
CA ALA A 139 -0.55 5.24 -5.30
C ALA A 139 -0.98 3.79 -5.52
N ILE A 140 -0.30 2.83 -4.87
CA ILE A 140 -0.69 1.41 -4.92
C ILE A 140 -1.76 1.03 -3.89
N GLY A 141 -2.15 1.95 -3.00
CA GLY A 141 -3.13 1.70 -1.94
C GLY A 141 -2.60 0.88 -0.76
N ALA A 142 -1.29 0.91 -0.53
CA ALA A 142 -0.63 0.24 0.60
C ALA A 142 -0.71 1.03 1.92
N VAL A 143 -1.08 2.32 1.88
CA VAL A 143 -1.27 3.17 3.07
C VAL A 143 -2.76 3.50 3.24
N GLY A 144 -3.24 3.44 4.48
CA GLY A 144 -4.60 3.82 4.86
C GLY A 144 -4.79 5.35 4.94
N PRO A 145 -6.01 5.82 5.22
CA PRO A 145 -6.25 7.25 5.44
C PRO A 145 -5.39 7.77 6.60
N GLN A 146 -5.03 9.06 6.55
CA GLN A 146 -4.33 9.71 7.66
C GLN A 146 -5.08 9.51 8.98
N ALA A 147 -4.33 9.14 10.02
CA ALA A 147 -4.89 8.96 11.35
C ALA A 147 -5.49 10.29 11.87
N PRO A 148 -6.65 10.25 12.53
CA PRO A 148 -7.18 11.40 13.27
C PRO A 148 -6.15 11.99 14.22
N LEU A 149 -6.14 13.32 14.37
CA LEU A 149 -5.19 14.03 15.23
C LEU A 149 -5.30 13.59 16.71
N ASP A 150 -6.51 13.20 17.14
CA ASP A 150 -6.78 12.77 18.52
C ASP A 150 -6.06 11.46 18.88
N ASP A 151 -5.81 10.57 17.90
CA ASP A 151 -5.13 9.29 18.12
C ASP A 151 -3.61 9.44 18.37
N VAL A 152 -3.05 10.63 18.13
CA VAL A 152 -1.61 10.94 18.28
C VAL A 152 -1.30 11.63 19.63
N ILE A 153 -2.32 12.20 20.30
CA ILE A 153 -2.13 13.08 21.47
C ILE A 153 -2.35 12.33 22.80
N ASP A 154 -2.96 11.14 22.78
CA ASP A 154 -3.33 10.37 23.98
C ASP A 154 -2.23 9.43 24.54
N ASP A 155 -0.96 9.57 24.12
CA ASP A 155 0.21 8.79 24.64
C ASP A 155 1.26 9.68 25.34
#